data_AF-A0AAV6GBW6-F1
#
_entry.id   AF-A0AAV6GBW6-F1
#
_cell.length_a   1.000
_cell.length_b   1.000
_cell.length_c   1.000
_cell.angle_alpha   90.00
_cell.angle_beta   90.00
_cell.angle_gamma   90.00
#
_symmetry.space_group_name_H-M   'P 1'
#
loop_
_entity.id
_entity.type
_entity.pdbx_description
1 polymer ?
#
loop_
_entity_poly.entity_id
_entity_poly.type
_entity_poly.pdbx_seq_one_letter_code
_entity_poly.pdbx_strand_id
1 'polypeptide(L)'
;MGILAFKGAFMNNLNDPPRWNIAPEPQGGAADGGKWNYALLVPMLGLAAFRWIWTRESQKQIYDVKTQHDQAVASVTHDLELKYRDSLRESQRSAAQLELALEKERNRVQGYRQALTSQSQQLLQERKQLEAQREELEQEKTRHRESGAAAELLRQALASEEERCRRAQAALADVEERLVERQGAFCSLLLPREQRFEMEKDLLLRAARQPELRELDGLKDDLRDIFKNDRHCADKLKLNRNVDKRKNGSLMWLYLRYWQLQVTLQKHQRAEGALRGGPDTPQPK
;
A
#
# COMPACT_ATOMS: atom_id res chain seq x y z
N MET A 1 -52.15 11.05 16.05
CA MET A 1 -51.45 12.31 15.78
C MET A 1 -52.02 12.84 14.47
N GLY A 2 -53.00 13.74 14.39
CA GLY A 2 -53.42 14.79 15.30
C GLY A 2 -53.38 16.10 14.52
N ILE A 3 -54.57 16.71 14.33
CA ILE A 3 -54.81 18.17 14.19
C ILE A 3 -54.55 18.72 12.76
N LEU A 4 -55.44 19.45 12.06
CA LEU A 4 -56.74 20.07 12.36
C LEU A 4 -57.49 20.31 11.04
N ALA A 5 -58.80 20.06 11.07
CA ALA A 5 -59.76 20.61 10.11
C ALA A 5 -60.00 22.10 10.41
N PHE A 6 -60.06 22.94 9.38
CA PHE A 6 -60.64 24.28 9.48
C PHE A 6 -61.89 24.35 8.62
N LYS A 7 -63.00 24.69 9.28
CA LYS A 7 -64.36 24.80 8.77
C LYS A 7 -64.76 26.27 8.95
N GLY A 8 -65.36 26.88 7.92
CA GLY A 8 -65.91 28.24 7.96
C GLY A 8 -65.48 29.02 6.71
N ALA A 9 -66.35 29.70 5.97
CA ALA A 9 -67.63 30.27 6.33
C ALA A 9 -68.61 30.22 5.14
N PHE A 10 -69.89 30.06 5.47
CA PHE A 10 -71.02 30.41 4.62
C PHE A 10 -70.83 31.83 4.06
N MET A 11 -70.67 31.98 2.74
CA MET A 11 -70.86 33.26 2.08
C MET A 11 -72.33 33.37 1.67
N ASN A 12 -72.96 34.39 2.24
CA ASN A 12 -74.38 34.69 2.13
C ASN A 12 -74.80 34.87 0.66
N ASN A 13 -75.86 34.16 0.28
CA ASN A 13 -76.57 34.34 -0.96
C ASN A 13 -77.30 35.70 -0.93
N LEU A 14 -76.77 36.70 -1.62
CA LEU A 14 -77.25 38.09 -1.66
C LEU A 14 -78.32 38.33 -2.73
N ASN A 15 -79.06 37.29 -3.16
CA ASN A 15 -79.95 37.38 -4.33
C ASN A 15 -81.47 37.38 -4.02
N ASP A 16 -81.90 37.67 -2.79
CA ASP A 16 -83.32 37.78 -2.45
C ASP A 16 -83.69 39.18 -1.91
N PRO A 17 -84.24 40.09 -2.74
CA PRO A 17 -84.97 41.26 -2.26
C PRO A 17 -86.45 40.92 -1.97
N PRO A 18 -87.05 41.50 -0.91
CA PRO A 18 -88.37 41.14 -0.40
C PRO A 18 -89.52 41.48 -1.36
N ARG A 19 -90.45 40.53 -1.50
CA ARG A 19 -91.72 40.64 -2.26
C ARG A 19 -92.59 41.77 -1.72
N TRP A 20 -92.61 42.93 -2.38
CA TRP A 20 -93.66 43.94 -2.22
C TRP A 20 -94.80 43.65 -3.20
N ASN A 21 -95.75 42.83 -2.77
CA ASN A 21 -97.01 42.61 -3.47
C ASN A 21 -98.05 43.64 -2.96
N ILE A 22 -98.24 44.74 -3.69
CA ILE A 22 -99.43 45.59 -3.53
C ILE A 22 -100.34 45.28 -4.71
N ALA A 23 -101.40 44.52 -4.44
CA ALA A 23 -102.52 44.34 -5.37
C ALA A 23 -103.54 45.48 -5.15
N PRO A 24 -104.12 46.06 -6.22
CA PRO A 24 -105.14 47.09 -6.09
C PRO A 24 -106.53 46.44 -6.07
N GLU A 25 -107.41 46.88 -5.17
CA GLU A 25 -108.85 46.58 -5.23
C GLU A 25 -109.69 47.79 -4.79
N PRO A 26 -110.97 47.86 -5.20
CA PRO A 26 -111.50 49.07 -5.85
C PRO A 26 -112.72 49.70 -5.17
N GLN A 27 -113.08 50.88 -5.70
CA GLN A 27 -114.44 51.37 -5.98
C GLN A 27 -115.18 52.26 -4.97
N GLY A 28 -115.58 53.43 -5.49
CA GLY A 28 -116.79 54.19 -5.12
C GLY A 28 -116.47 55.57 -4.51
N GLY A 29 -116.85 56.73 -5.06
CA GLY A 29 -117.63 57.07 -6.24
C GLY A 29 -117.94 58.58 -6.23
N ALA A 30 -118.09 59.14 -7.44
CA ALA A 30 -118.80 60.38 -7.80
C ALA A 30 -118.44 61.72 -7.12
N ALA A 31 -117.77 62.61 -7.85
CA ALA A 31 -118.40 63.75 -8.54
C ALA A 31 -117.41 64.90 -8.82
N ASP A 32 -117.24 65.16 -10.11
CA ASP A 32 -117.15 66.49 -10.74
C ASP A 32 -115.82 67.29 -10.74
N GLY A 33 -115.52 67.82 -11.93
CA GLY A 33 -114.82 69.11 -12.11
C GLY A 33 -113.30 69.11 -12.09
N GLY A 34 -112.67 68.79 -13.23
CA GLY A 34 -111.22 68.76 -13.40
C GLY A 34 -110.45 70.06 -13.13
N LYS A 35 -109.28 69.89 -12.51
CA LYS A 35 -108.06 70.68 -12.73
C LYS A 35 -106.87 69.73 -12.56
N TRP A 36 -106.10 69.63 -13.63
CA TRP A 36 -105.18 68.52 -13.91
C TRP A 36 -104.06 68.32 -12.87
N ASN A 37 -103.78 67.04 -12.67
CA ASN A 37 -102.81 66.41 -11.78
C ASN A 37 -101.34 66.67 -12.23
N TYR A 38 -100.96 67.92 -12.51
CA TYR A 38 -99.60 68.32 -12.87
C TYR A 38 -98.62 68.19 -11.70
N ALA A 39 -99.11 68.27 -10.46
CA ALA A 39 -98.28 68.14 -9.26
C ALA A 39 -97.76 66.71 -9.02
N LEU A 40 -98.39 65.67 -9.58
CA LEU A 40 -97.98 64.27 -9.46
C LEU A 40 -97.29 63.72 -10.71
N LEU A 41 -97.62 64.23 -11.90
CA LEU A 41 -96.99 63.82 -13.17
C LEU A 41 -95.56 64.36 -13.32
N VAL A 42 -95.29 65.59 -12.88
CA VAL A 42 -93.95 66.19 -12.98
C VAL A 42 -92.91 65.48 -12.09
N PRO A 43 -93.20 65.13 -10.83
CA PRO A 43 -92.32 64.28 -10.03
C PRO A 43 -92.14 62.88 -10.61
N MET A 44 -93.18 62.26 -11.15
CA MET A 44 -93.09 60.90 -11.70
C MET A 44 -92.27 60.84 -13.00
N LEU A 45 -92.42 61.83 -13.90
CA LEU A 45 -91.59 61.95 -15.11
C LEU A 45 -90.14 62.32 -14.76
N GLY A 46 -89.93 63.21 -13.78
CA GLY A 46 -88.60 63.54 -13.26
C GLY A 46 -87.90 62.34 -12.64
N LEU A 47 -88.62 61.51 -11.88
CA LEU A 47 -88.11 60.25 -11.32
C LEU A 47 -87.83 59.20 -12.39
N ALA A 48 -88.64 59.10 -13.44
CA ALA A 48 -88.39 58.19 -14.56
C ALA A 48 -87.14 58.61 -15.36
N ALA A 49 -86.98 59.91 -15.65
CA ALA A 49 -85.81 60.45 -16.32
C ALA A 49 -84.55 60.34 -15.44
N PHE A 50 -84.66 60.59 -14.14
CA PHE A 50 -83.57 60.38 -13.18
C PHE A 50 -83.20 58.90 -13.05
N ARG A 51 -84.17 58.00 -12.98
CA ARG A 51 -83.94 56.54 -12.99
C ARG A 51 -83.28 56.11 -14.29
N TRP A 52 -83.64 56.68 -15.44
CA TRP A 52 -83.00 56.39 -16.73
C TRP A 52 -81.57 56.93 -16.81
N ILE A 53 -81.34 58.18 -16.42
CA ILE A 53 -80.00 58.81 -16.36
C ILE A 53 -79.10 58.04 -15.40
N TRP A 54 -79.59 57.72 -14.20
CA TRP A 54 -78.83 56.98 -13.18
C TRP A 54 -78.58 55.53 -13.59
N THR A 55 -79.56 54.85 -14.19
CA THR A 55 -79.36 53.48 -14.71
C THR A 55 -78.36 53.46 -15.84
N ARG A 56 -78.38 54.46 -16.74
CA ARG A 56 -77.42 54.58 -17.84
C ARG A 56 -76.00 54.85 -17.35
N GLU A 57 -75.83 55.77 -16.41
CA GLU A 57 -74.51 56.09 -15.84
C GLU A 57 -73.97 54.93 -14.98
N SER A 58 -74.84 54.28 -14.20
CA SER A 58 -74.49 53.09 -13.42
C SER A 58 -74.10 51.91 -14.32
N GLN A 59 -74.84 51.65 -15.40
CA GLN A 59 -74.49 50.62 -16.38
C GLN A 59 -73.14 50.89 -17.04
N LYS A 60 -72.82 52.16 -17.34
CA LYS A 60 -71.52 52.55 -17.88
C LYS A 60 -70.39 52.29 -16.89
N GLN A 61 -70.55 52.67 -15.62
CA GLN A 61 -69.56 52.40 -14.58
C GLN A 61 -69.37 50.91 -14.31
N ILE A 62 -70.45 50.13 -14.30
CA ILE A 62 -70.39 48.67 -14.18
C ILE A 62 -69.65 48.07 -15.38
N TYR A 63 -69.90 48.58 -16.59
CA TYR A 63 -69.21 48.14 -17.80
C TYR A 63 -67.70 48.48 -17.77
N ASP A 64 -67.35 49.70 -17.36
CA ASP A 64 -65.95 50.14 -17.27
C ASP A 64 -65.18 49.35 -16.20
N VAL A 65 -65.78 49.11 -15.02
CA VAL A 65 -65.17 48.29 -13.97
C VAL A 65 -65.06 46.83 -14.42
N LYS A 66 -66.08 46.30 -15.10
CA LYS A 66 -66.05 44.93 -15.64
C LYS A 66 -64.95 44.77 -16.68
N THR A 67 -64.81 45.71 -17.60
CA THR A 67 -63.75 45.65 -18.62
C THR A 67 -62.36 45.79 -18.02
N GLN A 68 -62.17 46.65 -17.02
CA GLN A 68 -60.89 46.75 -16.28
C GLN A 68 -60.57 45.46 -15.51
N HIS A 69 -61.57 44.86 -14.85
CA HIS A 69 -61.40 43.59 -14.17
C HIS A 69 -61.07 42.46 -15.15
N ASP A 70 -61.79 42.38 -16.27
CA ASP A 70 -61.54 41.37 -17.31
C ASP A 70 -60.14 41.53 -17.93
N GLN A 71 -59.67 42.77 -18.13
CA GLN A 71 -58.29 43.07 -18.57
C GLN A 71 -57.24 42.69 -17.50
N ALA A 72 -57.50 42.97 -16.23
CA ALA A 72 -56.61 42.61 -15.14
C ALA A 72 -56.51 41.09 -14.98
N VAL A 73 -57.64 40.38 -15.04
CA VAL A 73 -57.67 38.91 -15.03
C VAL A 73 -56.92 38.37 -16.25
N ALA A 74 -57.17 38.89 -17.45
CA ALA A 74 -56.49 38.44 -18.66
C ALA A 74 -54.97 38.61 -18.59
N SER A 75 -54.48 39.74 -18.06
CA SER A 75 -53.04 39.96 -17.91
C SER A 75 -52.41 39.05 -16.85
N VAL A 76 -53.07 38.85 -15.71
CA VAL A 76 -52.61 37.91 -14.67
C VAL A 76 -52.62 36.47 -15.18
N THR A 77 -53.67 36.03 -15.89
CA THR A 77 -53.74 34.69 -16.48
C THR A 77 -52.61 34.49 -17.50
N HIS A 78 -52.33 35.50 -18.31
CA HIS A 78 -51.25 35.42 -19.30
C HIS A 78 -49.87 35.34 -18.65
N ASP A 79 -49.59 36.15 -17.63
CA ASP A 79 -48.32 36.11 -16.88
C ASP A 79 -48.12 34.75 -16.17
N LEU A 80 -49.17 34.21 -15.57
CA LEU A 80 -49.14 32.87 -14.96
C LEU A 80 -48.88 31.77 -15.99
N GLU A 81 -49.50 31.84 -17.17
CA GLU A 81 -49.24 30.89 -18.26
C GLU A 81 -47.79 30.95 -18.75
N LEU A 82 -47.23 32.16 -18.87
CA LEU A 82 -45.83 32.34 -19.25
C LEU A 82 -44.89 31.75 -18.20
N LYS A 83 -45.08 32.09 -16.92
CA LYS A 83 -44.29 31.53 -15.80
C LYS A 83 -44.39 30.02 -15.71
N TYR A 84 -45.58 29.46 -15.92
CA TYR A 84 -45.79 28.02 -15.95
C TYR A 84 -45.03 27.37 -17.11
N ARG A 85 -45.13 27.92 -18.32
CA ARG A 85 -44.39 27.43 -19.49
C ARG A 85 -42.88 27.52 -19.31
N ASP A 86 -42.38 28.59 -18.72
CA ASP A 86 -40.96 28.77 -18.47
C ASP A 86 -40.45 27.79 -17.39
N SER A 87 -41.21 27.62 -16.30
CA SER A 87 -40.90 26.62 -15.26
C SER A 87 -40.89 25.19 -15.83
N LEU A 88 -41.85 24.88 -16.73
CA LEU A 88 -41.90 23.58 -17.39
C LEU A 88 -40.68 23.36 -18.30
N ARG A 89 -40.27 24.38 -19.06
CA ARG A 89 -39.06 24.33 -19.90
C ARG A 89 -37.80 24.16 -19.07
N GLU A 90 -37.69 24.86 -17.95
CA GLU A 90 -36.55 24.75 -17.04
C GLU A 90 -36.49 23.36 -16.36
N SER A 91 -37.64 22.84 -15.95
CA SER A 91 -37.77 21.46 -15.45
C SER A 91 -37.37 20.43 -16.50
N GLN A 92 -37.81 20.59 -17.76
CA GLN A 92 -37.40 19.71 -18.86
C GLN A 92 -35.90 19.79 -19.15
N ARG A 93 -35.31 20.99 -19.12
CA ARG A 93 -33.86 21.17 -19.32
C ARG A 93 -33.04 20.53 -18.21
N SER A 94 -33.42 20.72 -16.95
CA SER A 94 -32.74 20.10 -15.81
C SER A 94 -32.90 18.59 -15.82
N ALA A 95 -34.08 18.06 -16.17
CA ALA A 95 -34.29 16.63 -16.37
C ALA A 95 -33.36 16.05 -17.45
N ALA A 96 -33.30 16.68 -18.64
CA ALA A 96 -32.42 16.25 -19.72
C ALA A 96 -30.93 16.30 -19.34
N GLN A 97 -30.50 17.30 -18.55
CA GLN A 97 -29.13 17.38 -18.05
C GLN A 97 -28.81 16.25 -17.06
N LEU A 98 -29.73 15.91 -16.17
CA LEU A 98 -29.58 14.83 -15.21
C LEU A 98 -29.55 13.46 -15.92
N GLU A 99 -30.39 13.25 -16.93
CA GLU A 99 -30.38 12.04 -17.75
C GLU A 99 -29.03 11.86 -18.44
N LEU A 100 -28.50 12.91 -19.06
CA LEU A 100 -27.18 12.87 -19.70
C LEU A 100 -26.05 12.59 -18.69
N ALA A 101 -26.11 13.18 -17.49
CA ALA A 101 -25.15 12.92 -16.44
C ALA A 101 -25.21 11.46 -15.97
N LEU A 102 -26.41 10.91 -15.83
CA LEU A 102 -26.64 9.53 -15.43
C LEU A 102 -26.14 8.54 -16.50
N GLU A 103 -26.33 8.84 -17.78
CA GLU A 103 -25.75 8.04 -18.87
C GLU A 103 -24.22 8.07 -18.87
N LYS A 104 -23.60 9.23 -18.64
CA LYS A 104 -22.15 9.34 -18.49
C LYS A 104 -21.63 8.50 -17.34
N GLU A 105 -22.27 8.57 -16.17
CA GLU A 105 -21.87 7.77 -15.02
C GLU A 105 -22.09 6.27 -15.24
N ARG A 106 -23.19 5.87 -15.91
CA ARG A 106 -23.39 4.46 -16.32
C ARG A 106 -22.26 3.97 -17.23
N ASN A 107 -21.87 4.76 -18.22
CA ASN A 107 -20.77 4.44 -19.12
C ASN A 107 -19.43 4.36 -18.38
N ARG A 108 -19.16 5.28 -17.44
CA ARG A 108 -17.96 5.24 -16.59
C ARG A 108 -17.91 3.99 -15.73
N VAL A 109 -19.02 3.67 -15.05
CA VAL A 109 -19.13 2.46 -14.21
C VAL A 109 -18.93 1.20 -15.05
N GLN A 110 -19.48 1.15 -16.26
CA GLN A 110 -19.26 0.02 -17.17
C GLN A 110 -17.80 -0.09 -17.59
N GLY A 111 -17.13 1.02 -17.92
CA GLY A 111 -15.70 1.04 -18.21
C GLY A 111 -14.84 0.56 -17.04
N TYR A 112 -15.14 1.01 -15.82
CA TYR A 112 -14.44 0.53 -14.62
C TYR A 112 -14.65 -0.96 -14.37
N ARG A 113 -15.87 -1.48 -14.56
CA ARG A 113 -16.15 -2.93 -14.43
C ARG A 113 -15.36 -3.76 -15.44
N GLN A 114 -15.27 -3.30 -16.68
CA GLN A 114 -14.49 -3.98 -17.71
C GLN A 114 -13.00 -3.97 -17.37
N ALA A 115 -12.45 -2.82 -16.98
CA ALA A 115 -11.05 -2.70 -16.57
C ALA A 115 -10.71 -3.57 -15.34
N LEU A 116 -11.59 -3.63 -14.35
CA LEU A 116 -11.42 -4.52 -13.19
C LEU A 116 -11.46 -5.99 -13.60
N THR A 117 -12.34 -6.36 -14.53
CA THR A 117 -12.44 -7.74 -15.02
C THR A 117 -11.17 -8.14 -15.79
N SER A 118 -10.66 -7.28 -16.67
CA SER A 118 -9.42 -7.55 -17.41
C SER A 118 -8.21 -7.62 -16.47
N GLN A 119 -8.13 -6.70 -15.49
CA GLN A 119 -7.06 -6.71 -14.50
C GLN A 119 -7.11 -7.99 -13.63
N SER A 120 -8.30 -8.40 -13.20
CA SER A 120 -8.47 -9.64 -12.44
C SER A 120 -8.05 -10.86 -13.27
N GLN A 121 -8.37 -10.90 -14.56
CA GLN A 121 -7.97 -12.00 -15.44
C GLN A 121 -6.45 -12.03 -15.64
N GLN A 122 -5.82 -10.87 -15.84
CA GLN A 122 -4.37 -10.76 -15.97
C GLN A 122 -3.67 -11.26 -14.70
N LEU A 123 -4.09 -10.81 -13.51
CA LEU A 123 -3.51 -11.26 -12.25
C LEU A 123 -3.68 -12.76 -12.02
N LEU A 124 -4.80 -13.35 -12.44
CA LEU A 124 -4.99 -14.79 -12.39
C LEU A 124 -4.05 -15.55 -13.32
N GLN A 125 -3.76 -15.01 -14.51
CA GLN A 125 -2.79 -15.60 -15.43
C GLN A 125 -1.36 -15.50 -14.89
N GLU A 126 -0.96 -14.32 -14.39
CA GLU A 126 0.35 -14.11 -13.75
C GLU A 126 0.53 -15.04 -12.56
N ARG A 127 -0.49 -15.18 -11.70
CA ARG A 127 -0.45 -16.11 -10.57
C ARG A 127 -0.23 -17.55 -11.04
N LYS A 128 -0.94 -18.00 -12.07
CA LYS A 128 -0.77 -19.36 -12.63
C LYS A 128 0.63 -19.57 -13.19
N GLN A 129 1.19 -18.57 -13.86
CA GLN A 129 2.56 -18.62 -14.37
C GLN A 129 3.58 -18.71 -13.24
N LEU A 130 3.42 -17.90 -12.19
CA LEU A 130 4.28 -17.94 -11.01
C LEU A 130 4.17 -19.28 -10.25
N GLU A 131 2.96 -19.84 -10.16
CA GLU A 131 2.75 -21.17 -9.57
C GLU A 131 3.49 -22.26 -10.38
N ALA A 132 3.39 -22.23 -11.71
CA ALA A 132 4.12 -23.16 -12.58
C ALA A 132 5.64 -23.00 -12.47
N GLN A 133 6.15 -21.77 -12.47
CA GLN A 133 7.59 -21.49 -12.27
C GLN A 133 8.08 -21.97 -10.91
N ARG A 134 7.26 -21.80 -9.86
CA ARG A 134 7.61 -22.28 -8.52
C ARG A 134 7.68 -23.81 -8.47
N GLU A 135 6.75 -24.50 -9.12
CA GLU A 135 6.77 -25.96 -9.21
C GLU A 135 7.99 -26.47 -9.99
N GLU A 136 8.33 -25.82 -11.11
CA GLU A 136 9.53 -26.13 -11.89
C GLU A 136 10.81 -25.93 -11.06
N LEU A 137 10.93 -24.80 -10.36
CA LEU A 137 12.07 -24.52 -9.49
C LEU A 137 12.17 -25.50 -8.31
N GLU A 138 11.05 -25.89 -7.71
CA GLU A 138 11.07 -26.91 -6.66
C GLU A 138 11.48 -28.27 -7.22
N GLN A 139 11.08 -28.64 -8.44
CA GLN A 139 11.54 -29.86 -9.11
C GLN A 139 13.04 -29.80 -9.45
N GLU A 140 13.56 -28.67 -9.92
CA GLU A 140 15.00 -28.50 -10.14
C GLU A 140 15.76 -28.62 -8.83
N LYS A 141 15.27 -28.00 -7.76
CA LYS A 141 15.85 -28.08 -6.42
C LYS A 141 15.83 -29.51 -5.88
N THR A 142 14.75 -30.27 -6.06
CA THR A 142 14.72 -31.69 -5.66
C THR A 142 15.69 -32.49 -6.51
N ARG A 143 15.75 -32.29 -7.84
CA ARG A 143 16.75 -32.93 -8.71
C ARG A 143 18.18 -32.60 -8.31
N HIS A 144 18.48 -31.36 -7.92
CA HIS A 144 19.81 -30.99 -7.43
C HIS A 144 20.14 -31.61 -6.07
N ARG A 145 19.14 -31.72 -5.18
CA ARG A 145 19.28 -32.41 -3.88
C ARG A 145 19.47 -33.92 -4.04
N GLU A 146 18.68 -34.55 -4.90
CA GLU A 146 18.71 -35.97 -5.20
C GLU A 146 19.95 -36.35 -6.01
N SER A 147 20.30 -35.54 -7.02
CA SER A 147 21.53 -35.76 -7.76
C SER A 147 22.70 -35.75 -6.80
N GLY A 148 22.71 -34.86 -5.79
CA GLY A 148 23.65 -34.87 -4.67
C GLY A 148 25.12 -34.85 -5.10
N ALA A 149 25.38 -34.76 -6.41
CA ALA A 149 26.59 -35.23 -7.04
C ALA A 149 27.70 -34.24 -6.76
N ALA A 150 27.40 -32.94 -6.81
CA ALA A 150 28.35 -31.91 -6.40
C ALA A 150 28.73 -32.02 -4.92
N ALA A 151 27.77 -32.32 -4.04
CA ALA A 151 28.04 -32.49 -2.61
C ALA A 151 28.84 -33.77 -2.35
N GLU A 152 28.53 -34.86 -3.06
CA GLU A 152 29.21 -36.14 -2.95
C GLU A 152 30.63 -36.08 -3.52
N LEU A 153 30.81 -35.41 -4.67
CA LEU A 153 32.12 -35.12 -5.25
C LEU A 153 32.97 -34.26 -4.29
N LEU A 154 32.37 -33.25 -3.62
CA LEU A 154 33.08 -32.47 -2.61
C LEU A 154 33.46 -33.32 -1.39
N ARG A 155 32.58 -34.20 -0.91
CA ARG A 155 32.90 -35.13 0.19
C ARG A 155 34.02 -36.07 -0.20
N GLN A 156 33.99 -36.63 -1.40
CA GLN A 156 35.04 -37.50 -1.93
C GLN A 156 36.37 -36.76 -2.05
N ALA A 157 36.38 -35.53 -2.59
CA ALA A 157 37.57 -34.69 -2.68
C ALA A 157 38.14 -34.34 -1.29
N LEU A 158 37.28 -34.03 -0.32
CA LEU A 158 37.70 -33.77 1.07
C LEU A 158 38.24 -35.02 1.76
N ALA A 159 37.66 -36.20 1.49
CA ALA A 159 38.13 -37.47 1.99
C ALA A 159 39.50 -37.85 1.39
N SER A 160 39.73 -37.57 0.10
CA SER A 160 41.04 -37.82 -0.52
C SER A 160 42.16 -36.95 0.06
N GLU A 161 41.85 -35.74 0.54
CA GLU A 161 42.83 -34.86 1.18
C GLU A 161 43.01 -35.12 2.69
N GLU A 162 42.19 -36.00 3.28
CA GLU A 162 42.19 -36.24 4.72
C GLU A 162 43.49 -36.85 5.23
N GLU A 163 44.03 -37.86 4.53
CA GLU A 163 45.28 -38.51 4.93
C GLU A 163 46.47 -37.53 4.85
N ARG A 164 46.48 -36.64 3.84
CA ARG A 164 47.52 -35.62 3.72
C ARG A 164 47.44 -34.60 4.86
N CYS A 165 46.23 -34.12 5.18
CA CYS A 165 45.99 -33.22 6.30
C CYS A 165 46.41 -33.88 7.63
N ARG A 166 46.09 -35.17 7.83
CA ARG A 166 46.50 -35.94 9.01
C ARG A 166 48.02 -36.02 9.14
N ARG A 167 48.74 -36.29 8.05
CA ARG A 167 50.21 -36.29 8.04
C ARG A 167 50.80 -34.91 8.36
N ALA A 168 50.24 -33.84 7.79
CA ALA A 168 50.69 -32.47 8.08
C ALA A 168 50.44 -32.05 9.53
N GLN A 169 49.29 -32.43 10.11
CA GLN A 169 49.01 -32.21 11.53
C GLN A 169 49.96 -33.00 12.44
N ALA A 170 50.27 -34.26 12.09
CA ALA A 170 51.24 -35.06 12.84
C ALA A 170 52.66 -34.45 12.77
N ALA A 171 53.07 -33.95 11.60
CA ALA A 171 54.35 -33.24 11.45
C ALA A 171 54.38 -31.94 12.28
N LEU A 172 53.29 -31.17 12.30
CA LEU A 172 53.17 -29.99 13.17
C LEU A 172 53.20 -30.33 14.65
N ALA A 173 52.68 -31.49 15.07
CA ALA A 173 52.76 -31.95 16.45
C ALA A 173 54.21 -32.27 16.88
N ASP A 174 55.05 -32.86 16.01
CA ASP A 174 56.50 -33.03 16.27
C ASP A 174 57.20 -31.66 16.38
N VAL A 175 56.80 -30.69 15.55
CA VAL A 175 57.32 -29.31 15.65
C VAL A 175 56.90 -28.65 16.96
N GLU A 176 55.64 -28.80 17.40
CA GLU A 176 55.15 -28.32 18.70
C GLU A 176 56.00 -28.88 19.85
N GLU A 177 56.19 -30.20 19.90
CA GLU A 177 56.96 -30.85 20.96
C GLU A 177 58.40 -30.30 21.03
N ARG A 178 59.07 -30.20 19.88
CA ARG A 178 60.42 -29.65 19.79
C ARG A 178 60.50 -28.17 20.17
N LEU A 179 59.50 -27.37 19.82
CA LEU A 179 59.43 -25.97 20.23
C LEU A 179 59.24 -25.86 21.75
N VAL A 180 58.43 -26.73 22.37
CA VAL A 180 58.28 -26.82 23.82
C VAL A 180 59.61 -27.19 24.49
N GLU A 181 60.36 -28.14 23.93
CA GLU A 181 61.69 -28.50 24.43
C GLU A 181 62.69 -27.36 24.29
N ARG A 182 62.76 -26.73 23.11
CA ARG A 182 63.60 -25.57 22.84
C ARG A 182 63.29 -24.44 23.81
N GLN A 183 62.01 -24.13 24.03
CA GLN A 183 61.60 -23.04 24.91
C GLN A 183 61.84 -23.39 26.39
N GLY A 184 61.66 -24.66 26.78
CA GLY A 184 62.09 -25.16 28.08
C GLY A 184 63.60 -24.97 28.31
N ALA A 185 64.43 -25.25 27.31
CA ALA A 185 65.86 -25.01 27.36
C ALA A 185 66.24 -23.53 27.40
N PHE A 186 65.50 -22.67 26.68
CA PHE A 186 65.67 -21.22 26.75
C PHE A 186 65.38 -20.67 28.15
N CYS A 187 64.33 -21.18 28.82
CA CYS A 187 63.91 -20.71 30.14
C CYS A 187 64.68 -21.36 31.30
N SER A 188 65.38 -22.47 31.08
CA SER A 188 66.19 -23.16 32.08
C SER A 188 67.55 -22.49 32.26
N LEU A 189 68.01 -22.34 33.52
CA LEU A 189 69.40 -21.94 33.81
C LEU A 189 70.40 -23.09 33.66
N LEU A 190 69.93 -24.33 33.76
CA LEU A 190 70.79 -25.53 33.84
C LEU A 190 71.21 -26.05 32.46
N LEU A 191 70.47 -25.69 31.42
CA LEU A 191 70.68 -26.23 30.08
C LEU A 191 71.66 -25.34 29.28
N PRO A 192 72.72 -25.92 28.68
CA PRO A 192 73.70 -25.17 27.91
C PRO A 192 73.10 -24.48 26.68
N ARG A 193 73.70 -23.35 26.27
CA ARG A 193 73.28 -22.59 25.07
C ARG A 193 73.50 -23.38 23.80
N GLU A 194 74.53 -24.23 23.77
CA GLU A 194 74.88 -25.11 22.67
C GLU A 194 73.76 -26.11 22.38
N GLN A 195 73.13 -26.65 23.42
CA GLN A 195 72.00 -27.58 23.27
C GLN A 195 70.81 -26.89 22.59
N ARG A 196 70.51 -25.65 22.99
CA ARG A 196 69.45 -24.84 22.35
C ARG A 196 69.75 -24.58 20.88
N PHE A 197 70.99 -24.25 20.55
CA PHE A 197 71.41 -24.01 19.17
C PHE A 197 71.25 -25.26 18.30
N GLU A 198 71.62 -26.44 18.81
CA GLU A 198 71.42 -27.71 18.10
C GLU A 198 69.94 -28.03 17.86
N MET A 199 69.06 -27.75 18.84
CA MET A 199 67.60 -27.88 18.67
C MET A 199 67.06 -26.95 17.58
N GLU A 200 67.50 -25.68 17.56
CA GLU A 200 67.10 -24.71 16.53
C GLU A 200 67.55 -25.15 15.12
N LYS A 201 68.77 -25.69 15.00
CA LYS A 201 69.29 -26.22 13.73
C LYS A 201 68.50 -27.44 13.27
N ASP A 202 68.20 -28.39 14.16
CA ASP A 202 67.39 -29.58 13.85
C ASP A 202 65.98 -29.19 13.37
N LEU A 203 65.32 -28.25 14.06
CA LEU A 203 64.01 -27.73 13.65
C LEU A 203 64.02 -27.13 12.25
N LEU A 204 65.01 -26.29 11.92
CA LEU A 204 65.14 -25.70 10.58
C LEU A 204 65.43 -26.74 9.49
N LEU A 205 66.22 -27.77 9.81
CA LEU A 205 66.49 -28.87 8.89
C LEU A 205 65.24 -29.69 8.64
N ARG A 206 64.41 -29.95 9.66
CA ARG A 206 63.14 -30.66 9.52
C ARG A 206 62.15 -29.89 8.67
N ALA A 207 61.96 -28.60 8.95
CA ALA A 207 61.09 -27.73 8.16
C ALA A 207 61.49 -27.72 6.66
N ALA A 208 62.78 -27.88 6.35
CA ALA A 208 63.28 -27.93 4.98
C ALA A 208 63.19 -29.32 4.32
N ARG A 209 63.31 -30.41 5.10
CA ARG A 209 63.40 -31.78 4.59
C ARG A 209 62.06 -32.52 4.57
N GLN A 210 61.18 -32.27 5.53
CA GLN A 210 59.89 -32.94 5.61
C GLN A 210 58.94 -32.33 4.56
N PRO A 211 58.40 -33.15 3.64
CA PRO A 211 57.55 -32.64 2.56
C PRO A 211 56.28 -31.97 3.11
N GLU A 212 55.69 -32.50 4.18
CA GLU A 212 54.48 -31.97 4.81
C GLU A 212 54.68 -30.56 5.38
N LEU A 213 55.89 -30.29 5.90
CA LEU A 213 56.25 -29.00 6.47
C LEU A 213 56.72 -28.00 5.40
N ARG A 214 57.35 -28.49 4.32
CA ARG A 214 57.80 -27.66 3.20
C ARG A 214 56.64 -27.07 2.40
N GLU A 215 55.48 -27.72 2.43
CA GLU A 215 54.24 -27.21 1.84
C GLU A 215 53.63 -26.03 2.62
N LEU A 216 54.09 -25.75 3.84
CA LEU A 216 53.65 -24.61 4.64
C LEU A 216 54.49 -23.38 4.30
N ASP A 217 53.85 -22.43 3.63
CA ASP A 217 54.48 -21.17 3.24
C ASP A 217 55.01 -20.42 4.47
N GLY A 218 56.30 -20.08 4.44
CA GLY A 218 56.93 -19.26 5.47
C GLY A 218 57.37 -19.99 6.73
N LEU A 219 57.05 -21.28 6.92
CA LEU A 219 57.35 -22.03 8.16
C LEU A 219 58.80 -21.87 8.65
N LYS A 220 59.76 -21.97 7.74
CA LYS A 220 61.19 -21.86 8.07
C LYS A 220 61.57 -20.45 8.56
N ASP A 221 61.00 -19.41 7.97
CA ASP A 221 61.27 -18.03 8.33
C ASP A 221 60.54 -17.65 9.62
N ASP A 222 59.32 -18.15 9.79
CA ASP A 222 58.56 -18.04 11.04
C ASP A 222 59.30 -18.70 12.22
N LEU A 223 59.91 -19.88 12.01
CA LEU A 223 60.77 -20.51 13.03
C LEU A 223 61.96 -19.62 13.43
N ARG A 224 62.59 -18.95 12.45
CA ARG A 224 63.68 -18.00 12.74
C ARG A 224 63.18 -16.81 13.56
N ASP A 225 61.97 -16.35 13.28
CA ASP A 225 61.34 -15.26 14.03
C ASP A 225 61.09 -15.68 15.49
N ILE A 226 60.50 -16.86 15.71
CA ILE A 226 60.31 -17.44 17.04
C ILE A 226 61.64 -17.51 17.80
N PHE A 227 62.70 -18.03 17.17
CA PHE A 227 63.99 -18.20 17.85
C PHE A 227 64.59 -16.86 18.32
N LYS A 228 64.39 -15.80 17.54
CA LYS A 228 64.90 -14.46 17.82
C LYS A 228 64.06 -13.69 18.84
N ASN A 229 62.74 -13.85 18.77
CA ASN A 229 61.79 -12.94 19.40
C ASN A 229 61.00 -13.58 20.56
N ASP A 230 60.85 -14.90 20.62
CA ASP A 230 60.12 -15.52 21.72
C ASP A 230 60.96 -15.65 22.99
N ARG A 231 60.68 -14.79 23.96
CA ARG A 231 61.42 -14.66 25.22
C ARG A 231 60.55 -14.92 26.45
N HIS A 232 59.30 -15.36 26.27
CA HIS A 232 58.40 -15.56 27.38
C HIS A 232 58.75 -16.83 28.17
N CYS A 233 58.85 -16.69 29.49
CA CYS A 233 59.02 -17.79 30.45
C CYS A 233 58.00 -17.60 31.57
N ALA A 234 57.12 -18.58 31.77
CA ALA A 234 55.98 -18.45 32.68
C ALA A 234 56.40 -18.51 34.16
N ASP A 235 57.50 -19.19 34.48
CA ASP A 235 58.04 -19.24 35.84
C ASP A 235 59.37 -18.46 35.91
N LYS A 236 59.48 -17.55 36.89
CA LYS A 236 60.65 -16.72 37.12
C LYS A 236 61.70 -17.41 38.00
N LEU A 237 61.32 -18.48 38.72
CA LEU A 237 62.25 -19.32 39.48
C LEU A 237 62.87 -20.36 38.54
N LYS A 238 63.94 -19.93 37.86
CA LYS A 238 64.63 -20.64 36.77
C LYS A 238 65.35 -21.95 37.16
N LEU A 239 65.10 -22.47 38.37
CA LEU A 239 65.78 -23.63 38.94
C LEU A 239 64.93 -24.91 38.91
N ASN A 240 63.62 -24.81 38.62
CA ASN A 240 62.69 -25.92 38.85
C ASN A 240 62.46 -26.79 37.60
N ARG A 241 62.67 -28.10 37.75
CA ARG A 241 62.51 -29.15 36.73
C ARG A 241 61.05 -29.58 36.51
N ASN A 242 60.14 -29.20 37.42
CA ASN A 242 58.73 -29.64 37.45
C ASN A 242 57.71 -28.60 36.98
N VAL A 243 58.14 -27.59 36.21
CA VAL A 243 57.24 -26.57 35.64
C VAL A 243 56.65 -27.08 34.33
N ASP A 244 55.36 -26.83 34.14
CA ASP A 244 54.68 -27.10 32.87
C ASP A 244 55.32 -26.30 31.72
N LYS A 245 56.13 -27.00 30.91
CA LYS A 245 56.88 -26.42 29.80
C LYS A 245 55.96 -25.77 28.76
N ARG A 246 54.70 -26.18 28.68
CA ARG A 246 53.72 -25.64 27.72
C ARG A 246 53.30 -24.21 28.02
N LYS A 247 53.60 -23.70 29.22
CA LYS A 247 53.37 -22.29 29.56
C LYS A 247 54.47 -21.37 29.08
N ASN A 248 55.63 -21.90 28.70
CA ASN A 248 56.71 -21.09 28.16
C ASN A 248 56.43 -20.75 26.69
N GLY A 249 56.98 -19.62 26.26
CA GLY A 249 56.73 -19.11 24.93
C GLY A 249 55.38 -18.42 24.81
N SER A 250 55.28 -17.51 23.85
CA SER A 250 54.05 -16.78 23.56
C SER A 250 53.86 -16.65 22.06
N LEU A 251 54.95 -16.34 21.36
CA LEU A 251 54.99 -16.21 19.91
C LEU A 251 54.94 -17.57 19.22
N MET A 252 55.61 -18.60 19.77
CA MET A 252 55.57 -19.95 19.20
C MET A 252 54.14 -20.51 19.12
N TRP A 253 53.28 -20.19 20.09
CA TRP A 253 51.90 -20.66 20.12
C TRP A 253 51.03 -19.95 19.07
N LEU A 254 51.29 -18.67 18.82
CA LEU A 254 50.62 -17.92 17.76
C LEU A 254 50.94 -18.51 16.39
N TYR A 255 52.22 -18.74 16.11
CA TYR A 255 52.67 -19.35 14.87
C TYR A 255 52.16 -20.79 14.71
N LEU A 256 52.20 -21.60 15.77
CA LEU A 256 51.65 -22.95 15.72
C LEU A 256 50.17 -22.95 15.34
N ARG A 257 49.38 -22.02 15.91
CA ARG A 257 47.96 -21.87 15.56
C ARG A 257 47.78 -21.42 14.12
N TYR A 258 48.63 -20.50 13.65
CA TYR A 258 48.64 -20.05 12.27
C TYR A 258 48.93 -21.21 11.30
N TRP A 259 49.95 -22.03 11.54
CA TRP A 259 50.26 -23.17 10.69
C TRP A 259 49.17 -24.25 10.70
N GLN A 260 48.53 -24.51 11.86
CA GLN A 260 47.37 -25.41 11.94
C GLN A 260 46.20 -24.92 11.06
N LEU A 261 45.95 -23.61 11.05
CA LEU A 261 44.94 -23.00 10.18
C LEU A 261 45.34 -23.11 8.71
N GLN A 262 46.61 -22.92 8.38
CA GLN A 262 47.12 -23.04 7.02
C GLN A 262 46.96 -24.46 6.47
N VAL A 263 47.24 -25.50 7.25
CA VAL A 263 46.95 -26.90 6.88
C VAL A 263 45.48 -27.11 6.57
N THR A 264 44.59 -26.57 7.41
CA THR A 264 43.14 -26.69 7.21
C THR A 264 42.68 -25.96 5.95
N LEU A 265 43.19 -24.74 5.72
CA LEU A 265 42.87 -23.95 4.54
C LEU A 265 43.33 -24.64 3.26
N GLN A 266 44.56 -25.16 3.23
CA GLN A 266 45.10 -25.88 2.08
C GLN A 266 44.28 -27.15 1.75
N LYS A 267 43.76 -27.88 2.75
CA LYS A 267 42.84 -29.01 2.53
C LYS A 267 41.62 -28.60 1.71
N HIS A 268 40.97 -27.49 2.10
CA HIS A 268 39.78 -27.01 1.42
C HIS A 268 40.09 -26.45 0.03
N GLN A 269 41.15 -25.66 -0.12
CA GLN A 269 41.56 -25.10 -1.41
C GLN A 269 41.89 -26.20 -2.44
N ARG A 270 42.55 -27.29 -2.01
CA ARG A 270 42.86 -28.42 -2.89
C ARG A 270 41.62 -29.23 -3.25
N ALA A 271 40.72 -29.46 -2.30
CA ALA A 271 39.44 -30.12 -2.57
C ALA A 271 38.60 -29.30 -3.58
N GLU A 272 38.55 -27.98 -3.45
CA GLU A 272 37.91 -27.09 -4.42
C GLU A 272 38.62 -27.08 -5.78
N GLY A 273 39.96 -27.08 -5.79
CA GLY A 273 40.75 -27.18 -7.00
C GLY A 273 40.49 -28.46 -7.78
N ALA A 274 40.34 -29.60 -7.08
CA ALA A 274 40.01 -30.88 -7.70
C ALA A 274 38.61 -30.87 -8.35
N LEU A 275 37.65 -30.15 -7.78
CA LEU A 275 36.32 -29.97 -8.38
C LEU A 275 36.35 -29.05 -9.60
N ARG A 276 37.18 -28.01 -9.58
CA ARG A 276 37.32 -27.05 -10.70
C ARG A 276 38.16 -27.61 -11.86
N GLY A 277 39.09 -28.52 -11.57
CA GLY A 277 39.98 -29.15 -12.55
C GLY A 277 39.51 -30.51 -13.08
N GLY A 278 38.23 -30.86 -12.88
CA GLY A 278 37.62 -32.04 -13.50
C GLY A 278 37.66 -31.97 -15.04
N PRO A 279 37.48 -33.11 -15.73
CA PRO A 279 37.86 -33.36 -17.14
C PRO A 279 37.25 -32.46 -18.24
N ASP A 280 36.48 -31.42 -17.90
CA ASP A 280 35.77 -30.55 -18.84
C ASP A 280 36.34 -29.11 -18.95
N THR A 281 37.62 -28.88 -18.65
CA THR A 281 38.26 -27.59 -18.96
C THR A 281 39.22 -27.71 -20.15
N PRO A 282 38.93 -27.06 -21.31
CA PRO A 282 39.85 -26.99 -22.42
C PRO A 282 41.08 -26.17 -22.01
N GLN A 283 42.27 -26.75 -22.17
CA GLN A 283 43.51 -25.99 -22.05
C GLN A 283 43.54 -24.92 -23.16
N PRO A 284 43.79 -23.64 -22.82
CA PRO A 284 44.04 -22.63 -23.83
C PRO A 284 45.37 -22.94 -24.53
N LYS A 285 45.33 -22.94 -25.87
CA LYS A 285 46.49 -23.03 -26.76
C LYS A 285 47.34 -21.76 -26.66
#